data_AF-A0A831PKV1-F1
#
_entry.id   AF-A0A831PKV1-F1
#
_cell.length_a   1.000
_cell.length_b   1.000
_cell.length_c   1.000
_cell.angle_alpha   90.00
_cell.angle_beta   90.00
_cell.angle_gamma   90.00
#
_symmetry.space_group_name_H-M   'P 1'
#
loop_
_entity.id
_entity.type
_entity.pdbx_description
1 polymer ?
#
loop_
_entity_poly.entity_id
_entity_poly.type
_entity_poly.pdbx_seq_one_letter_code
_entity_poly.pdbx_strand_id
1 'polypeptide(L)'
;MERQFAYEVGPKLIEKVLPESDKVRKVWELLVNDVETQAYLKMANVFAVQRLKYNDHGPVHSRIVAGSALAIFRILTEKGFKPSVVADGVGDVEDAMVVTLVGAYLHDIGNSVHRTHHPIYSALLTDRIAEKILSKVYGNTEKMYMLKQEVMHAVFCHDEAYTCLTFEAACAKIADGTDMSSGRARYPYRIGKLDIHALSALSIEKVELAPNETRPLAINVYMSNETGIFQIDTVLGQKIATSGLAPYVEVRSYVKGKLLAVRTFETTHVIRS
;
A
#
# COMPACT_ATOMS: atom_id res chain seq x y z
N MET A 1 -4.68 8.40 29.76
CA MET A 1 -5.19 8.51 28.38
C MET A 1 -3.98 8.37 27.47
N GLU A 2 -3.59 7.14 27.18
CA GLU A 2 -2.43 6.88 26.30
C GLU A 2 -2.73 7.46 24.93
N ARG A 3 -1.79 8.20 24.35
CA ARG A 3 -1.89 8.65 22.95
C ARG A 3 -2.08 7.38 22.11
N GLN A 4 -3.26 7.21 21.50
CA GLN A 4 -3.40 6.27 20.39
C GLN A 4 -2.30 6.61 19.39
N PHE A 5 -1.37 5.68 19.16
CA PHE A 5 -0.26 5.87 18.25
C PHE A 5 -0.85 5.99 16.83
N ALA A 6 -0.86 7.22 16.31
CA ALA A 6 -1.13 7.46 14.91
C ALA A 6 0.18 7.31 14.11
N TYR A 7 0.11 6.60 13.00
CA TYR A 7 1.22 6.45 12.06
C TYR A 7 1.09 7.49 10.95
N GLU A 8 1.99 8.47 10.93
CA GLU A 8 2.10 9.40 9.81
C GLU A 8 2.65 8.66 8.57
N VAL A 9 1.90 8.71 7.47
CA VAL A 9 2.28 8.12 6.18
C VAL A 9 3.47 8.90 5.61
N GLY A 10 4.56 8.19 5.29
CA GLY A 10 5.74 8.81 4.73
C GLY A 10 6.94 7.85 4.59
N PRO A 11 8.04 8.30 3.98
CA PRO A 11 9.15 7.43 3.57
C PRO A 11 9.93 6.82 4.75
N LYS A 12 9.82 7.43 5.93
CA LYS A 12 10.43 6.93 7.18
C LYS A 12 9.49 6.04 7.99
N LEU A 13 8.23 5.84 7.55
CA LEU A 13 7.27 5.04 8.32
C LEU A 13 7.77 3.60 8.46
N ILE A 14 8.33 3.02 7.40
CA ILE A 14 8.87 1.65 7.41
C ILE A 14 9.89 1.43 8.53
N GLU A 15 10.73 2.42 8.84
CA GLU A 15 11.73 2.34 9.92
C GLU A 15 11.09 2.23 11.32
N LYS A 16 9.84 2.70 11.46
CA LYS A 16 9.08 2.67 12.73
C LYS A 16 8.21 1.42 12.88
N VAL A 17 7.83 0.78 11.77
CA VAL A 17 6.86 -0.32 11.77
C VAL A 17 7.45 -1.66 11.36
N LEU A 18 8.68 -1.68 10.83
CA LEU A 18 9.37 -2.94 10.57
C LEU A 18 9.51 -3.70 11.90
N PRO A 19 9.01 -4.94 11.99
CA PRO A 19 9.00 -5.69 13.23
C PRO A 19 10.42 -6.13 13.62
N GLU A 20 10.61 -6.52 14.88
CA GLU A 20 11.86 -7.13 15.36
C GLU A 20 12.11 -8.55 14.83
N SER A 21 11.23 -9.06 13.96
CA SER A 21 11.40 -10.35 13.29
C SER A 21 12.64 -10.35 12.38
N ASP A 22 13.60 -11.21 12.67
CA ASP A 22 14.77 -11.45 11.82
C ASP A 22 14.36 -11.83 10.38
N LYS A 23 13.30 -12.63 10.26
CA LYS A 23 12.74 -13.09 8.98
C LYS A 23 12.26 -11.91 8.13
N VAL A 24 11.39 -11.07 8.68
CA VAL A 24 10.84 -9.91 7.97
C VAL A 24 11.93 -8.87 7.66
N ARG A 25 12.82 -8.60 8.63
CA ARG A 25 13.97 -7.70 8.42
C ARG A 25 14.88 -8.19 7.30
N LYS A 26 15.15 -9.50 7.25
CA LYS A 26 15.97 -10.08 6.19
C LYS A 26 15.35 -9.94 4.81
N VAL A 27 14.05 -10.19 4.68
CA VAL A 27 13.33 -9.98 3.42
C VAL A 27 13.39 -8.50 3.01
N TRP A 28 13.16 -7.58 3.95
CA TRP A 28 13.26 -6.15 3.69
C TRP A 28 14.64 -5.75 3.13
N GLU A 29 15.72 -6.19 3.79
CA GLU A 29 17.09 -5.94 3.35
C GLU A 29 17.36 -6.48 1.95
N LEU A 30 16.89 -7.69 1.65
CA LEU A 30 17.04 -8.31 0.35
C LEU A 30 16.30 -7.50 -0.74
N LEU A 31 15.07 -7.04 -0.48
CA LEU A 31 14.28 -6.24 -1.44
C LEU A 31 14.93 -4.89 -1.74
N VAL A 32 15.34 -4.15 -0.71
CA VAL A 32 15.83 -2.77 -0.90
C VAL A 32 17.23 -2.72 -1.52
N ASN A 33 18.02 -3.79 -1.37
CA ASN A 33 19.38 -3.88 -1.92
C ASN A 33 19.45 -4.69 -3.23
N ASP A 34 18.37 -5.34 -3.66
CA ASP A 34 18.36 -6.11 -4.89
C ASP A 34 18.39 -5.21 -6.14
N VAL A 35 19.47 -5.34 -6.92
CA VAL A 35 19.73 -4.49 -8.09
C VAL A 35 18.60 -4.53 -9.11
N GLU A 36 18.04 -5.72 -9.38
CA GLU A 36 16.96 -5.90 -10.35
C GLU A 36 15.67 -5.21 -9.89
N THR A 37 15.28 -5.43 -8.63
CA THR A 37 14.13 -4.77 -8.01
C THR A 37 14.25 -3.24 -8.11
N GLN A 38 15.42 -2.70 -7.74
CA GLN A 38 15.66 -1.26 -7.79
C GLN A 38 15.70 -0.73 -9.22
N ALA A 39 16.19 -1.50 -10.19
CA ALA A 39 16.18 -1.12 -11.60
C ALA A 39 14.75 -1.01 -12.14
N TYR A 40 13.87 -1.97 -11.80
CA TYR A 40 12.47 -1.94 -12.24
C TYR A 40 11.71 -0.77 -11.62
N LEU A 41 11.87 -0.50 -10.33
CA LEU A 41 11.25 0.66 -9.69
C LEU A 41 11.75 2.00 -10.29
N LYS A 42 13.05 2.12 -10.59
CA LYS A 42 13.58 3.30 -11.28
C LYS A 42 12.99 3.43 -12.69
N MET A 43 12.82 2.32 -13.40
CA MET A 43 12.26 2.31 -14.75
C MET A 43 10.75 2.60 -14.75
N ALA A 44 10.02 2.18 -13.72
CA ALA A 44 8.62 2.56 -13.52
C ALA A 44 8.46 4.09 -13.49
N ASN A 45 9.36 4.80 -12.80
CA ASN A 45 9.39 6.27 -12.84
C ASN A 45 9.73 6.85 -14.21
N VAL A 46 10.62 6.22 -14.99
CA VAL A 46 10.91 6.69 -16.35
C VAL A 46 9.64 6.63 -17.21
N PHE A 47 8.88 5.53 -17.16
CA PHE A 47 7.61 5.44 -17.88
C PHE A 47 6.54 6.38 -17.31
N ALA A 48 6.22 6.27 -16.02
CA ALA A 48 5.12 7.00 -15.43
C ALA A 48 5.39 8.51 -15.33
N VAL A 49 6.54 8.91 -14.78
CA VAL A 49 6.86 10.32 -14.53
C VAL A 49 7.44 10.98 -15.78
N GLN A 50 8.52 10.44 -16.35
CA GLN A 50 9.24 11.15 -17.41
C GLN A 50 8.45 11.16 -18.73
N ARG A 51 7.89 10.00 -19.12
CA ARG A 51 7.15 9.85 -20.39
C ARG A 51 5.69 10.29 -20.27
N LEU A 52 4.99 9.90 -19.20
CA LEU A 52 3.53 10.13 -19.06
C LEU A 52 3.15 11.29 -18.12
N LYS A 53 4.11 11.91 -17.43
CA LYS A 53 3.89 13.03 -16.49
C LYS A 53 2.98 12.66 -15.30
N TYR A 54 2.94 11.40 -14.91
CA TYR A 54 2.23 10.93 -13.72
C TYR A 54 3.06 11.15 -12.44
N ASN A 55 2.46 10.88 -11.28
CA ASN A 55 3.15 10.92 -9.99
C ASN A 55 4.24 9.84 -9.94
N ASP A 56 5.15 9.96 -8.97
CA ASP A 56 6.19 8.95 -8.73
C ASP A 56 5.55 7.58 -8.50
N HIS A 57 6.15 6.53 -9.06
CA HIS A 57 5.81 5.11 -8.91
C HIS A 57 7.12 4.32 -8.72
N GLY A 58 8.11 4.96 -8.07
CA GLY A 58 9.47 4.45 -7.95
C GLY A 58 9.84 4.01 -6.53
N PRO A 59 11.14 3.95 -6.19
CA PRO A 59 11.57 3.42 -4.90
C PRO A 59 11.02 4.17 -3.68
N VAL A 60 10.77 5.48 -3.80
CA VAL A 60 10.20 6.28 -2.72
C VAL A 60 8.75 5.87 -2.45
N HIS A 61 7.94 5.74 -3.50
CA HIS A 61 6.57 5.25 -3.40
C HIS A 61 6.50 3.86 -2.78
N SER A 62 7.22 2.89 -3.33
CA SER A 62 7.24 1.52 -2.81
C SER A 62 7.58 1.45 -1.32
N ARG A 63 8.51 2.30 -0.85
CA ARG A 63 8.87 2.38 0.56
C ARG A 63 7.76 2.96 1.45
N ILE A 64 7.04 3.99 0.97
CA ILE A 64 5.90 4.57 1.68
C ILE A 64 4.76 3.56 1.80
N VAL A 65 4.45 2.88 0.69
CA VAL A 65 3.37 1.88 0.63
C VAL A 65 3.70 0.67 1.49
N ALA A 66 4.94 0.16 1.45
CA ALA A 66 5.40 -0.90 2.34
C ALA A 66 5.25 -0.55 3.83
N GLY A 67 5.67 0.65 4.24
CA GLY A 67 5.50 1.10 5.63
C GLY A 67 4.04 1.25 6.03
N SER A 68 3.22 1.81 5.14
CA SER A 68 1.79 2.00 5.41
C SER A 68 1.04 0.66 5.48
N ALA A 69 1.42 -0.31 4.65
CA ALA A 69 0.82 -1.65 4.64
C ALA A 69 1.10 -2.40 5.96
N LEU A 70 2.34 -2.34 6.47
CA LEU A 70 2.66 -2.94 7.78
C LEU A 70 1.99 -2.20 8.95
N ALA A 71 1.82 -0.88 8.85
CA ALA A 71 1.06 -0.12 9.84
C ALA A 71 -0.41 -0.56 9.88
N ILE A 72 -1.06 -0.68 8.71
CA ILE A 72 -2.44 -1.15 8.59
C ILE A 72 -2.57 -2.59 9.11
N PHE A 73 -1.67 -3.48 8.67
CA PHE A 73 -1.62 -4.87 9.13
C PHE A 73 -1.57 -4.94 10.65
N ARG A 74 -0.69 -4.16 11.29
CA ARG A 74 -0.54 -4.11 12.74
C ARG A 74 -1.80 -3.60 13.43
N ILE A 75 -2.36 -2.47 12.99
CA ILE A 75 -3.58 -1.89 13.57
C ILE A 75 -4.73 -2.90 13.55
N LEU A 76 -4.94 -3.57 12.43
CA LEU A 76 -6.04 -4.50 12.25
C LEU A 76 -5.82 -5.82 13.02
N THR A 77 -4.61 -6.36 13.00
CA THR A 77 -4.29 -7.57 13.79
C THR A 77 -4.37 -7.33 15.30
N GLU A 78 -3.96 -6.15 15.79
CA GLU A 78 -4.16 -5.74 17.19
C GLU A 78 -5.65 -5.59 17.55
N LYS A 79 -6.52 -5.37 16.55
CA LYS A 79 -8.00 -5.38 16.69
C LYS A 79 -8.62 -6.76 16.45
N GLY A 80 -7.81 -7.82 16.37
CA GLY A 80 -8.27 -9.21 16.35
C GLY A 80 -8.48 -9.82 14.96
N PHE A 81 -8.06 -9.14 13.88
CA PHE A 81 -8.13 -9.71 12.54
C PHE A 81 -7.12 -10.85 12.38
N LYS A 82 -7.58 -11.97 11.83
CA LYS A 82 -6.69 -13.09 11.47
C LYS A 82 -6.17 -12.91 10.03
N PRO A 83 -4.84 -12.86 9.79
CA PRO A 83 -4.29 -12.82 8.44
C PRO A 83 -4.66 -14.06 7.61
N SER A 84 -4.88 -13.92 6.29
CA SER A 84 -5.32 -15.02 5.43
C SER A 84 -4.29 -16.13 5.35
N VAL A 85 -2.99 -15.79 5.28
CA VAL A 85 -1.89 -16.76 5.31
C VAL A 85 -1.97 -17.68 6.54
N VAL A 86 -2.44 -17.17 7.67
CA VAL A 86 -2.64 -17.93 8.91
C VAL A 86 -3.99 -18.65 8.92
N ALA A 87 -5.04 -18.04 8.38
CA ALA A 87 -6.37 -18.63 8.28
C ALA A 87 -6.38 -19.88 7.40
N ASP A 88 -5.64 -19.84 6.30
CA ASP A 88 -5.60 -20.87 5.26
C ASP A 88 -4.50 -21.92 5.51
N GLY A 89 -3.73 -21.79 6.60
CA GLY A 89 -2.68 -22.74 6.97
C GLY A 89 -1.43 -22.68 6.09
N VAL A 90 -1.26 -21.61 5.31
CA VAL A 90 -0.08 -21.38 4.44
C VAL A 90 1.16 -21.07 5.28
N GLY A 91 0.99 -20.33 6.38
CA GLY A 91 2.10 -19.88 7.20
C GLY A 91 1.67 -19.28 8.54
N ASP A 92 2.63 -18.63 9.18
CA ASP A 92 2.47 -17.92 10.44
C ASP A 92 2.30 -16.39 10.21
N VAL A 93 2.16 -15.64 11.30
CA VAL A 93 1.97 -14.19 11.27
C VAL A 93 3.17 -13.46 10.65
N GLU A 94 4.40 -13.96 10.85
CA GLU A 94 5.58 -13.35 10.23
C GLU A 94 5.56 -13.56 8.71
N ASP A 95 5.10 -14.72 8.25
CA ASP A 95 4.95 -15.01 6.83
C ASP A 95 3.88 -14.11 6.20
N ALA A 96 2.77 -13.85 6.91
CA ALA A 96 1.74 -12.88 6.51
C ALA A 96 2.30 -11.45 6.40
N MET A 97 3.16 -11.05 7.34
CA MET A 97 3.88 -9.76 7.27
C MET A 97 4.84 -9.73 6.07
N VAL A 98 5.53 -10.84 5.76
CA VAL A 98 6.38 -10.96 4.57
C VAL A 98 5.56 -10.78 3.30
N VAL A 99 4.41 -11.46 3.17
CA VAL A 99 3.52 -11.30 2.01
C VAL A 99 3.07 -9.85 1.86
N THR A 100 2.58 -9.25 2.95
CA THR A 100 2.13 -7.85 2.97
C THR A 100 3.25 -6.89 2.55
N LEU A 101 4.46 -7.07 3.10
CA LEU A 101 5.63 -6.24 2.83
C LEU A 101 6.09 -6.35 1.38
N VAL A 102 6.28 -7.57 0.88
CA VAL A 102 6.78 -7.82 -0.47
C VAL A 102 5.74 -7.39 -1.50
N GLY A 103 4.47 -7.72 -1.27
CA GLY A 103 3.36 -7.31 -2.13
C GLY A 103 3.27 -5.79 -2.26
N ALA A 104 3.27 -5.08 -1.13
CA ALA A 104 3.24 -3.62 -1.10
C ALA A 104 4.47 -2.98 -1.76
N TYR A 105 5.66 -3.55 -1.59
CA TYR A 105 6.89 -2.98 -2.15
C TYR A 105 6.99 -3.18 -3.68
N LEU A 106 6.47 -4.30 -4.20
CA LEU A 106 6.55 -4.68 -5.61
C LEU A 106 5.31 -4.35 -6.44
N HIS A 107 4.22 -3.88 -5.84
CA HIS A 107 2.91 -3.76 -6.50
C HIS A 107 2.94 -3.02 -7.85
N ASP A 108 3.83 -2.03 -7.98
CA ASP A 108 3.87 -1.09 -9.10
C ASP A 108 4.97 -1.35 -10.14
N ILE A 109 5.77 -2.41 -9.99
CA ILE A 109 6.93 -2.66 -10.85
C ILE A 109 6.55 -2.89 -12.33
N GLY A 110 5.31 -3.26 -12.62
CA GLY A 110 4.78 -3.40 -13.98
C GLY A 110 4.79 -2.11 -14.78
N ASN A 111 4.79 -0.95 -14.12
CA ASN A 111 5.00 0.34 -14.80
C ASN A 111 6.38 0.43 -15.49
N SER A 112 7.35 -0.41 -15.11
CA SER A 112 8.64 -0.53 -15.82
C SER A 112 8.53 -1.10 -17.24
N VAL A 113 7.38 -1.72 -17.56
CA VAL A 113 7.04 -2.25 -18.88
C VAL A 113 6.04 -1.32 -19.55
N HIS A 114 4.89 -1.07 -18.91
CA HIS A 114 3.85 -0.19 -19.43
C HIS A 114 2.83 0.18 -18.34
N ARG A 115 2.11 1.30 -18.53
CA ARG A 115 1.07 1.75 -17.59
C ARG A 115 -0.23 0.95 -17.70
N THR A 116 -0.70 0.72 -18.94
CA THR A 116 -1.85 -0.13 -19.22
C THR A 116 -1.55 -1.56 -18.79
N HIS A 117 -2.48 -2.21 -18.08
CA HIS A 117 -2.31 -3.56 -17.54
C HIS A 117 -1.09 -3.71 -16.61
N HIS A 118 -0.57 -2.62 -16.03
CA HIS A 118 0.54 -2.69 -15.09
C HIS A 118 0.33 -3.69 -13.93
N PRO A 119 -0.88 -4.00 -13.42
CA PRO A 119 -1.02 -5.00 -12.35
C PRO A 119 -0.69 -6.42 -12.85
N ILE A 120 -1.00 -6.73 -14.12
CA ILE A 120 -0.64 -8.01 -14.76
C ILE A 120 0.88 -8.08 -14.96
N TYR A 121 1.48 -7.01 -15.49
CA TYR A 121 2.93 -6.96 -15.66
C TYR A 121 3.68 -6.99 -14.31
N SER A 122 3.14 -6.33 -13.28
CA SER A 122 3.71 -6.38 -11.94
C SER A 122 3.71 -7.80 -11.40
N ALA A 123 2.60 -8.54 -11.52
CA ALA A 123 2.52 -9.93 -11.08
C ALA A 123 3.51 -10.83 -11.85
N LEU A 124 3.61 -10.66 -13.17
CA LEU A 124 4.54 -11.40 -14.02
C LEU A 124 6.01 -11.17 -13.62
N LEU A 125 6.42 -9.92 -13.42
CA LEU A 125 7.78 -9.57 -13.00
C LEU A 125 8.05 -10.02 -11.55
N THR A 126 7.01 -9.98 -10.70
CA THR A 126 7.10 -10.35 -9.29
C THR A 126 7.41 -11.83 -9.13
N ASP A 127 6.90 -12.72 -9.98
CA ASP A 127 7.16 -14.17 -9.89
C ASP A 127 8.66 -14.48 -9.71
N ARG A 128 9.51 -13.95 -10.59
CA ARG A 128 10.96 -14.16 -10.54
C ARG A 128 11.61 -13.46 -9.34
N ILE A 129 11.22 -12.22 -9.04
CA ILE A 129 11.80 -11.45 -7.94
C ILE A 129 11.46 -12.07 -6.59
N ALA A 130 10.18 -12.38 -6.36
CA ALA A 130 9.70 -13.00 -5.14
C ALA A 130 10.37 -14.37 -4.93
N GLU A 131 10.48 -15.22 -5.96
CA GLU A 131 11.20 -16.49 -5.84
C GLU A 131 12.67 -16.29 -5.43
N LYS A 132 13.38 -15.37 -6.08
CA LYS A 132 14.79 -15.05 -5.78
C LYS A 132 14.98 -14.54 -4.35
N ILE A 133 14.04 -13.78 -3.81
CA ILE A 133 14.13 -13.17 -2.48
C ILE A 133 13.68 -14.18 -1.41
N LEU A 134 12.52 -14.81 -1.59
CA LEU A 134 11.92 -15.71 -0.60
C LEU A 134 12.71 -17.01 -0.47
N SER A 135 13.28 -17.57 -1.55
CA SER A 135 14.11 -18.78 -1.47
C SER A 135 15.34 -18.63 -0.57
N LYS A 136 15.86 -17.41 -0.38
CA LYS A 136 16.98 -17.14 0.54
C LYS A 136 16.58 -17.24 2.02
N VAL A 137 15.28 -17.19 2.32
CA VAL A 137 14.74 -17.24 3.68
C VAL A 137 14.06 -18.58 3.95
N TYR A 138 13.32 -19.10 2.98
CA TYR A 138 12.49 -20.30 3.12
C TYR A 138 13.03 -21.54 2.39
N GLY A 139 14.12 -21.40 1.62
CA GLY A 139 14.57 -22.43 0.68
C GLY A 139 13.58 -22.64 -0.48
N ASN A 140 13.88 -23.62 -1.34
CA ASN A 140 12.97 -24.04 -2.42
C ASN A 140 11.96 -25.06 -1.88
N THR A 141 11.10 -24.60 -0.97
CA THR A 141 10.09 -25.42 -0.28
C THR A 141 8.70 -25.15 -0.85
N GLU A 142 7.76 -26.09 -0.63
CA GLU A 142 6.34 -25.90 -0.96
C GLU A 142 5.79 -24.60 -0.37
N LYS A 143 6.08 -24.34 0.91
CA LYS A 143 5.70 -23.10 1.61
C LYS A 143 6.21 -21.85 0.90
N MET A 144 7.46 -21.83 0.42
CA MET A 144 8.00 -20.69 -0.32
C MET A 144 7.19 -20.40 -1.58
N TYR A 145 6.85 -21.44 -2.35
CA TYR A 145 6.04 -21.30 -3.56
C TYR A 145 4.61 -20.83 -3.26
N MET A 146 4.01 -21.28 -2.16
CA MET A 146 2.70 -20.80 -1.72
C MET A 146 2.75 -19.32 -1.31
N LEU A 147 3.74 -18.91 -0.50
CA LEU A 147 3.95 -17.50 -0.14
C LEU A 147 4.23 -16.61 -1.36
N LYS A 148 4.93 -17.14 -2.37
CA LYS A 148 5.12 -16.45 -3.64
C LYS A 148 3.79 -16.16 -4.34
N GLN A 149 2.86 -17.11 -4.37
CA GLN A 149 1.54 -16.90 -4.98
C GLN A 149 0.71 -15.88 -4.20
N GLU A 150 0.79 -15.87 -2.87
CA GLU A 150 0.19 -14.84 -2.02
C GLU A 150 0.73 -13.44 -2.33
N VAL A 151 2.06 -13.31 -2.50
CA VAL A 151 2.70 -12.06 -2.93
C VAL A 151 2.23 -11.63 -4.31
N MET A 152 2.20 -12.55 -5.29
CA MET A 152 1.75 -12.24 -6.65
C MET A 152 0.29 -11.79 -6.68
N HIS A 153 -0.57 -12.39 -5.86
CA HIS A 153 -1.95 -11.96 -5.69
C HIS A 153 -2.04 -10.54 -5.11
N ALA A 154 -1.31 -10.25 -4.03
CA ALA A 154 -1.25 -8.90 -3.45
C ALA A 154 -0.78 -7.84 -4.46
N VAL A 155 0.22 -8.18 -5.28
CA VAL A 155 0.70 -7.34 -6.37
C VAL A 155 -0.35 -7.18 -7.47
N PHE A 156 -1.01 -8.25 -7.91
CA PHE A 156 -1.99 -8.19 -8.99
C PHE A 156 -3.22 -7.35 -8.61
N CYS A 157 -3.78 -7.61 -7.43
CA CYS A 157 -5.04 -7.01 -7.06
C CYS A 157 -4.90 -5.61 -6.45
N HIS A 158 -3.70 -5.01 -6.38
CA HIS A 158 -3.54 -3.65 -5.81
C HIS A 158 -4.34 -2.57 -6.57
N ASP A 159 -4.59 -2.76 -7.86
CA ASP A 159 -5.38 -1.87 -8.69
C ASP A 159 -6.87 -1.97 -8.32
N GLU A 160 -7.56 -0.83 -8.38
CA GLU A 160 -8.97 -0.70 -8.03
C GLU A 160 -9.89 -1.57 -8.89
N ALA A 161 -9.47 -1.95 -10.11
CA ALA A 161 -10.24 -2.79 -11.01
C ALA A 161 -10.40 -4.25 -10.53
N TYR A 162 -9.59 -4.70 -9.57
CA TYR A 162 -9.60 -6.09 -9.10
C TYR A 162 -9.95 -6.14 -7.62
N THR A 163 -10.68 -7.16 -7.18
CA THR A 163 -11.00 -7.32 -5.75
C THR A 163 -9.88 -8.10 -5.04
N CYS A 164 -9.47 -7.64 -3.86
CA CYS A 164 -8.54 -8.40 -3.01
C CYS A 164 -9.26 -9.62 -2.41
N LEU A 165 -8.58 -10.77 -2.39
CA LEU A 165 -9.08 -12.00 -1.78
C LEU A 165 -8.43 -12.32 -0.42
N THR A 166 -7.35 -11.64 -0.08
CA THR A 166 -6.59 -11.89 1.14
C THR A 166 -6.38 -10.62 1.94
N PHE A 167 -6.27 -10.79 3.26
CA PHE A 167 -6.09 -9.69 4.20
C PHE A 167 -4.81 -8.90 3.92
N GLU A 168 -3.73 -9.60 3.59
CA GLU A 168 -2.41 -9.06 3.26
C GLU A 168 -2.48 -8.17 2.02
N ALA A 169 -3.14 -8.64 0.96
CA ALA A 169 -3.39 -7.89 -0.26
C ALA A 169 -4.25 -6.64 -0.01
N ALA A 170 -5.28 -6.77 0.83
CA ALA A 170 -6.14 -5.66 1.21
C ALA A 170 -5.37 -4.56 1.96
N CYS A 171 -4.48 -4.94 2.88
CA CYS A 171 -3.59 -4.01 3.57
C CYS A 171 -2.69 -3.25 2.58
N ALA A 172 -2.07 -3.97 1.64
CA ALA A 172 -1.22 -3.37 0.60
C ALA A 172 -1.99 -2.42 -0.33
N LYS A 173 -3.21 -2.79 -0.75
CA LYS A 173 -4.08 -1.94 -1.58
C LYS A 173 -4.48 -0.64 -0.88
N ILE A 174 -4.93 -0.71 0.37
CA ILE A 174 -5.32 0.48 1.11
C ILE A 174 -4.10 1.38 1.33
N ALA A 175 -2.95 0.78 1.64
CA ALA A 175 -1.69 1.49 1.78
C ALA A 175 -1.28 2.26 0.52
N ASP A 176 -1.41 1.67 -0.67
CA ASP A 176 -1.20 2.37 -1.95
C ASP A 176 -2.07 3.64 -2.04
N GLY A 177 -3.36 3.51 -1.76
CA GLY A 177 -4.29 4.64 -1.75
C GLY A 177 -3.97 5.75 -0.73
N THR A 178 -3.20 5.46 0.34
CA THR A 178 -2.86 6.47 1.37
C THR A 178 -1.72 7.40 0.98
N ASP A 179 -0.94 7.04 -0.05
CA ASP A 179 0.22 7.79 -0.51
C ASP A 179 -0.16 8.95 -1.45
N MET A 180 -0.98 9.86 -0.94
CA MET A 180 -1.58 10.98 -1.70
C MET A 180 -1.10 12.37 -1.25
N SER A 181 -0.06 12.43 -0.40
CA SER A 181 0.44 13.70 0.14
C SER A 181 1.06 14.60 -0.94
N SER A 182 0.95 15.92 -0.74
CA SER A 182 1.37 16.93 -1.73
C SER A 182 2.82 16.82 -2.19
N GLY A 183 3.73 16.21 -1.41
CA GLY A 183 5.12 16.00 -1.79
C GLY A 183 5.28 15.30 -3.15
N ARG A 184 4.33 14.42 -3.49
CA ARG A 184 4.34 13.61 -4.72
C ARG A 184 3.77 14.32 -5.96
N ALA A 185 2.80 15.22 -5.76
CA ALA A 185 2.18 15.98 -6.84
C ALA A 185 3.00 17.21 -7.28
N ARG A 186 3.97 17.67 -6.46
CA ARG A 186 4.79 18.86 -6.75
C ARG A 186 5.66 18.74 -8.00
N TYR A 187 6.24 17.57 -8.29
CA TYR A 187 7.10 17.42 -9.45
C TYR A 187 6.30 17.41 -10.77
N PRO A 188 5.24 16.59 -10.93
CA PRO A 188 4.38 16.62 -12.11
C PRO A 188 3.73 17.98 -12.39
N TYR A 189 3.29 18.68 -11.33
CA TYR A 189 2.73 20.02 -11.45
C TYR A 189 3.76 21.02 -12.02
N ARG A 190 4.99 21.01 -11.51
CA ARG A 190 6.07 21.90 -11.98
C ARG A 190 6.45 21.68 -13.45
N ILE A 191 6.29 20.47 -13.97
CA ILE A 191 6.57 20.13 -15.37
C ILE A 191 5.33 20.28 -16.28
N GLY A 192 4.25 20.89 -15.78
CA GLY A 192 3.12 21.35 -16.59
C GLY A 192 1.83 20.54 -16.48
N LYS A 193 1.72 19.55 -15.57
CA LYS A 193 0.46 18.82 -15.37
C LYS A 193 -0.53 19.67 -14.56
N LEU A 194 -1.54 20.20 -15.25
CA LEU A 194 -2.60 21.04 -14.70
C LEU A 194 -3.96 20.35 -14.82
N ASP A 195 -4.14 19.25 -14.08
CA ASP A 195 -5.44 18.57 -13.97
C ASP A 195 -5.98 18.59 -12.53
N ILE A 196 -7.25 18.22 -12.39
CA ILE A 196 -7.92 18.20 -11.09
C ILE A 196 -7.26 17.22 -10.11
N HIS A 197 -6.61 16.16 -10.60
CA HIS A 197 -5.88 15.20 -9.78
C HIS A 197 -4.63 15.84 -9.17
N ALA A 198 -3.83 16.57 -9.96
CA ALA A 198 -2.66 17.28 -9.47
C ALA A 198 -3.05 18.37 -8.45
N LEU A 199 -4.09 19.15 -8.74
CA LEU A 199 -4.56 20.21 -7.85
C LEU A 199 -5.09 19.68 -6.51
N SER A 200 -5.92 18.64 -6.55
CA SER A 200 -6.47 18.01 -5.35
C SER A 200 -5.38 17.34 -4.50
N ALA A 201 -4.42 16.65 -5.12
CA ALA A 201 -3.29 16.06 -4.40
C ALA A 201 -2.38 17.11 -3.74
N LEU A 202 -2.20 18.28 -4.36
CA LEU A 202 -1.45 19.40 -3.74
C LEU A 202 -2.12 19.95 -2.48
N SER A 203 -3.44 19.76 -2.33
CA SER A 203 -4.15 20.21 -1.13
C SER A 203 -3.92 19.29 0.08
N ILE A 204 -3.49 18.04 -0.11
CA ILE A 204 -3.24 17.08 0.96
C ILE A 204 -1.91 17.39 1.65
N GLU A 205 -1.98 17.77 2.92
CA GLU A 205 -0.82 18.13 3.73
C GLU A 205 -0.22 16.89 4.41
N LYS A 206 -1.08 16.04 4.99
CA LYS A 206 -0.67 14.88 5.80
C LYS A 206 -1.74 13.80 5.78
N VAL A 207 -1.32 12.54 5.86
CA VAL A 207 -2.19 11.38 6.09
C VAL A 207 -1.70 10.63 7.33
N GLU A 208 -2.61 10.23 8.21
CA GLU A 208 -2.31 9.42 9.38
C GLU A 208 -3.20 8.18 9.45
N LEU A 209 -2.62 7.05 9.83
CA LEU A 209 -3.31 5.79 10.09
C LEU A 209 -3.43 5.61 11.61
N ALA A 210 -4.65 5.41 12.12
CA ALA A 210 -4.88 5.26 13.55
C ALA A 210 -5.86 4.11 13.84
N PRO A 211 -5.69 3.41 14.98
CA PRO A 211 -6.71 2.51 15.47
C PRO A 211 -7.97 3.29 15.86
N ASN A 212 -9.13 2.68 15.67
CA ASN A 212 -10.42 3.26 16.05
C ASN A 212 -11.39 2.16 16.54
N GLU A 213 -12.42 2.55 17.28
CA GLU A 213 -13.32 1.59 17.95
C GLU A 213 -14.43 1.06 17.05
N THR A 214 -15.15 1.95 16.37
CA THR A 214 -16.31 1.57 15.52
C THR A 214 -15.88 0.89 14.23
N ARG A 215 -14.86 1.47 13.58
CA ARG A 215 -14.23 0.96 12.38
C ARG A 215 -12.74 0.85 12.69
N PRO A 216 -12.19 -0.37 12.83
CA PRO A 216 -10.84 -0.64 13.35
C PRO A 216 -9.72 0.26 12.81
N LEU A 217 -9.80 0.66 11.55
CA LEU A 217 -8.85 1.57 10.91
C LEU A 217 -9.50 2.94 10.61
N ALA A 218 -8.96 3.99 11.22
CA ALA A 218 -9.23 5.37 10.83
C ALA A 218 -8.07 5.93 9.99
N ILE A 219 -8.39 6.47 8.82
CA ILE A 219 -7.46 7.19 7.96
C ILE A 219 -7.77 8.68 8.06
N ASN A 220 -6.92 9.43 8.77
CA ASN A 220 -7.07 10.87 8.93
C ASN A 220 -6.33 11.60 7.80
N VAL A 221 -7.05 12.40 7.01
CA VAL A 221 -6.50 13.16 5.88
C VAL A 221 -6.60 14.65 6.19
N TYR A 222 -5.45 15.30 6.32
CA TYR A 222 -5.35 16.74 6.62
C TYR A 222 -5.10 17.51 5.33
N MET A 223 -5.92 18.52 5.07
CA MET A 223 -5.95 19.26 3.81
C MET A 223 -5.93 20.76 4.06
N SER A 224 -5.28 21.48 3.15
CA SER A 224 -5.24 22.96 3.15
C SER A 224 -6.56 23.58 2.71
N ASN A 225 -7.33 22.87 1.89
CA ASN A 225 -8.66 23.24 1.41
C ASN A 225 -9.46 22.00 0.97
N GLU A 226 -10.72 22.19 0.59
CA GLU A 226 -11.71 21.15 0.33
C GLU A 226 -11.45 20.35 -0.96
N THR A 227 -10.60 20.82 -1.87
CA THR A 227 -10.34 20.13 -3.15
C THR A 227 -9.72 18.75 -2.97
N GLY A 228 -9.07 18.50 -1.83
CA GLY A 228 -8.47 17.20 -1.49
C GLY A 228 -9.48 16.07 -1.31
N ILE A 229 -10.76 16.40 -1.09
CA ILE A 229 -11.84 15.40 -1.08
C ILE A 229 -11.84 14.57 -2.36
N PHE A 230 -11.49 15.19 -3.50
CA PHE A 230 -11.43 14.46 -4.77
C PHE A 230 -10.42 13.30 -4.73
N GLN A 231 -9.23 13.49 -4.14
CA GLN A 231 -8.27 12.37 -3.97
C GLN A 231 -8.81 11.28 -3.05
N ILE A 232 -9.51 11.68 -1.98
CA ILE A 232 -10.14 10.73 -1.06
C ILE A 232 -11.15 9.87 -1.81
N ASP A 233 -12.03 10.47 -2.63
CA ASP A 233 -13.11 9.74 -3.29
C ASP A 233 -12.62 8.94 -4.51
N THR A 234 -11.74 9.51 -5.34
CA THR A 234 -11.34 8.90 -6.62
C THR A 234 -10.12 7.99 -6.54
N VAL A 235 -9.32 8.08 -5.47
CA VAL A 235 -8.12 7.24 -5.30
C VAL A 235 -8.31 6.32 -4.10
N LEU A 236 -8.26 6.85 -2.88
CA LEU A 236 -8.32 6.03 -1.67
C LEU A 236 -9.65 5.28 -1.54
N GLY A 237 -10.77 5.94 -1.84
CA GLY A 237 -12.11 5.36 -1.76
C GLY A 237 -12.28 4.15 -2.66
N GLN A 238 -11.78 4.23 -3.89
CA GLN A 238 -11.82 3.11 -4.86
C GLN A 238 -11.00 1.92 -4.37
N LYS A 239 -9.80 2.18 -3.84
CA LYS A 239 -8.93 1.14 -3.23
C LYS A 239 -9.61 0.52 -2.01
N ILE A 240 -10.23 1.31 -1.14
CA ILE A 240 -10.97 0.78 0.02
C ILE A 240 -12.15 -0.10 -0.46
N ALA A 241 -12.94 0.38 -1.42
CA ALA A 241 -14.13 -0.32 -1.91
C ALA A 241 -13.81 -1.72 -2.47
N THR A 242 -12.67 -1.92 -3.12
CA THR A 242 -12.26 -3.22 -3.69
C THR A 242 -11.21 -3.98 -2.86
N SER A 243 -10.96 -3.53 -1.62
CA SER A 243 -10.03 -4.20 -0.69
C SER A 243 -10.65 -5.38 0.06
N GLY A 244 -11.97 -5.46 0.18
CA GLY A 244 -12.62 -6.40 1.09
C GLY A 244 -12.61 -5.96 2.57
N LEU A 245 -11.92 -4.86 2.92
CA LEU A 245 -11.87 -4.31 4.28
C LEU A 245 -12.73 -3.05 4.48
N ALA A 246 -13.47 -2.61 3.45
CA ALA A 246 -14.27 -1.38 3.48
C ALA A 246 -15.19 -1.20 4.71
N PRO A 247 -15.86 -2.24 5.25
CA PRO A 247 -16.67 -2.11 6.46
C PRO A 247 -15.88 -1.70 7.71
N TYR A 248 -14.56 -1.94 7.73
CA TYR A 248 -13.69 -1.74 8.88
C TYR A 248 -12.82 -0.49 8.78
N VAL A 249 -12.97 0.28 7.69
CA VAL A 249 -12.20 1.51 7.44
C VAL A 249 -13.13 2.71 7.42
N GLU A 250 -12.71 3.79 8.08
CA GLU A 250 -13.29 5.12 7.89
C GLU A 250 -12.22 6.14 7.50
N VAL A 251 -12.60 7.09 6.64
CA VAL A 251 -11.73 8.19 6.24
C VAL A 251 -12.26 9.48 6.83
N ARG A 252 -11.45 10.15 7.64
CA ARG A 252 -11.78 11.42 8.30
C ARG A 252 -11.01 12.55 7.63
N SER A 253 -11.69 13.48 7.00
CA SER A 253 -11.05 14.61 6.32
C SER A 253 -11.08 15.87 7.18
N TYR A 254 -9.95 16.57 7.27
CA TYR A 254 -9.79 17.78 8.08
C TYR A 254 -9.33 18.94 7.22
N VAL A 255 -9.92 20.12 7.41
CA VAL A 255 -9.47 21.39 6.80
C VAL A 255 -9.18 22.39 7.90
N LYS A 256 -7.95 22.94 7.91
CA LYS A 256 -7.48 23.87 8.96
C LYS A 256 -7.73 23.33 10.38
N GLY A 257 -7.51 22.02 10.57
CA GLY A 257 -7.69 21.31 11.84
C GLY A 257 -9.14 21.01 12.25
N LYS A 258 -10.14 21.39 11.45
CA LYS A 258 -11.55 21.08 11.71
C LYS A 258 -11.98 19.87 10.88
N LEU A 259 -12.69 18.94 11.52
CA LEU A 259 -13.31 17.81 10.82
C LEU A 259 -14.33 18.33 9.81
N LEU A 260 -14.12 18.00 8.54
CA LEU A 260 -15.00 18.37 7.43
C LEU A 260 -16.02 17.26 7.15
N ALA A 261 -15.54 16.02 7.00
CA ALA A 261 -16.39 14.87 6.71
C ALA A 261 -15.79 13.56 7.24
N VAL A 262 -16.67 12.60 7.52
CA VAL A 262 -16.32 11.19 7.72
C VAL A 262 -16.92 10.40 6.57
N ARG A 263 -16.10 9.63 5.87
CA ARG A 263 -16.50 8.83 4.71
C ARG A 263 -16.30 7.34 4.96
N THR A 264 -17.23 6.59 4.41
CA THR A 264 -17.24 5.13 4.40
C THR A 264 -17.53 4.70 2.97
N PHE A 265 -16.99 3.56 2.56
CA PHE A 265 -17.13 3.07 1.19
C PHE A 265 -17.86 1.75 1.20
N GLU A 266 -18.82 1.60 0.28
CA GLU A 266 -19.55 0.34 0.10
C GLU A 266 -18.68 -0.66 -0.67
N THR A 267 -18.92 -1.95 -0.44
CA THR A 267 -18.21 -3.03 -1.13
C THR A 267 -19.16 -4.19 -1.38
N THR A 268 -18.92 -4.92 -2.47
CA THR A 268 -19.64 -6.15 -2.81
C THR A 268 -18.94 -7.40 -2.28
N HIS A 269 -17.75 -7.27 -1.68
CA HIS A 269 -16.95 -8.36 -1.15
C HIS A 269 -16.38 -7.99 0.22
N VAL A 270 -16.37 -8.93 1.17
CA VAL A 270 -15.87 -8.67 2.54
C VAL A 270 -14.97 -9.79 3.00
N ILE A 271 -13.74 -9.44 3.38
CA ILE A 271 -12.82 -10.32 4.10
C ILE A 271 -13.23 -10.29 5.57
N ARG A 272 -13.55 -11.45 6.14
CA ARG A 272 -13.99 -11.55 7.53
C ARG A 272 -12.79 -11.62 8.46
N SER A 273 -12.90 -10.97 9.62
CA SER A 273 -11.93 -11.03 10.72
C SER A 273 -11.72 -12.44 11.23
#